data_AF-A0AB33L503-F1
#
_entry.id   AF-A0AB33L503-F1
#
_cell.length_a   1.000
_cell.length_b   1.000
_cell.length_c   1.000
_cell.angle_alpha   90.00
_cell.angle_beta   90.00
_cell.angle_gamma   90.00
#
_symmetry.space_group_name_H-M   'P 1'
#
loop_
_entity.id
_entity.type
_entity.pdbx_description
1 polymer ?
#
loop_
_entity_poly.entity_id
_entity_poly.type
_entity_poly.pdbx_seq_one_letter_code
_entity_poly.pdbx_strand_id
1 'polypeptide(L)'
;MVKNEDGLYSFLYDGKIIGENLTEKQAEEFLKELFTKTKDKSGDIVKKYLDELKVRLRKIKKYNFKSQSIRKKYLGEESTDIVERWSWPYSVKYLDDIERIEYKVLIKEGKLYNQKGQLIDTLEAGTLSFNSQKAIFVMDRDGTIYLSNFYEPKYFHHSSFLAGKPVCAAGEIKVIAGEIKEVNISSGHYEPTYKLNMQFIELLEKEYNIKINLKDEY
;
A
#
# COMPACT_ATOMS: atom_id res chain seq x y z
N MET A 1 4.36 -10.06 -26.19
CA MET A 1 5.70 -10.45 -25.70
C MET A 1 6.69 -10.16 -26.82
N VAL A 2 7.82 -9.56 -26.48
CA VAL A 2 8.91 -9.24 -27.43
C VAL A 2 10.20 -9.78 -26.83
N LYS A 3 11.08 -10.32 -27.66
CA LYS A 3 12.42 -10.78 -27.28
C LYS A 3 13.44 -9.84 -27.92
N ASN A 4 14.39 -9.33 -27.14
CA ASN A 4 15.46 -8.46 -27.65
C ASN A 4 16.62 -9.28 -28.22
N GLU A 5 17.63 -8.61 -28.79
CA GLU A 5 18.81 -9.24 -29.40
C GLU A 5 19.65 -10.03 -28.37
N ASP A 6 19.63 -9.64 -27.11
CA ASP A 6 20.29 -10.34 -25.99
C ASP A 6 19.49 -11.56 -25.49
N GLY A 7 18.35 -11.86 -26.12
CA GLY A 7 17.47 -12.97 -25.76
C GLY A 7 16.61 -12.76 -24.53
N LEU A 8 16.51 -11.52 -24.01
CA LEU A 8 15.65 -11.15 -22.89
C LEU A 8 14.23 -10.83 -23.36
N TYR A 9 13.26 -11.17 -22.52
CA TYR A 9 11.84 -11.01 -22.78
C TYR A 9 11.27 -9.75 -22.14
N SER A 10 10.42 -9.05 -22.88
CA SER A 10 9.58 -7.97 -22.37
C SER A 10 8.11 -8.23 -22.72
N PHE A 11 7.23 -7.92 -21.77
CA PHE A 11 5.79 -8.05 -21.89
C PHE A 11 5.16 -6.69 -22.08
N LEU A 12 4.24 -6.57 -23.03
CA LEU A 12 3.52 -5.34 -23.30
C LEU A 12 2.02 -5.58 -23.14
N TYR A 13 1.34 -4.60 -22.58
CA TYR A 13 -0.10 -4.51 -22.55
C TYR A 13 -0.48 -3.07 -22.91
N ASP A 14 -1.37 -2.92 -23.90
CA ASP A 14 -1.81 -1.61 -24.41
C ASP A 14 -0.62 -0.72 -24.83
N GLY A 15 0.29 -1.30 -25.60
CA GLY A 15 1.50 -0.64 -26.11
C GLY A 15 2.53 -0.23 -25.04
N LYS A 16 2.33 -0.60 -23.77
CA LYS A 16 3.21 -0.23 -22.66
C LYS A 16 3.81 -1.46 -22.01
N ILE A 17 5.07 -1.35 -21.59
CA ILE A 17 5.81 -2.43 -20.93
C ILE A 17 5.20 -2.71 -19.54
N ILE A 18 4.94 -3.99 -19.26
CA ILE A 18 4.43 -4.54 -17.99
C ILE A 18 5.35 -5.63 -17.39
N GLY A 19 6.39 -6.03 -18.12
CA GLY A 19 7.55 -6.81 -17.65
C GLY A 19 8.72 -6.50 -18.58
N GLU A 20 9.91 -6.23 -18.05
CA GLU A 20 11.04 -5.71 -18.85
C GLU A 20 12.33 -6.51 -18.61
N ASN A 21 13.08 -6.77 -19.69
CA ASN A 21 14.42 -7.38 -19.65
C ASN A 21 14.53 -8.64 -18.80
N LEU A 22 13.53 -9.53 -18.90
CA LEU A 22 13.45 -10.76 -18.13
C LEU A 22 14.19 -11.88 -18.84
N THR A 23 14.98 -12.67 -18.11
CA THR A 23 15.46 -13.96 -18.62
C THR A 23 14.28 -14.90 -18.89
N GLU A 24 14.50 -16.00 -19.62
CA GLU A 24 13.45 -16.99 -19.90
C GLU A 24 12.75 -17.48 -18.62
N LYS A 25 13.55 -17.85 -17.61
CA LYS A 25 13.02 -18.27 -16.30
C LYS A 25 12.20 -17.17 -15.62
N GLN A 26 12.69 -15.93 -15.63
CA GLN A 26 11.96 -14.80 -15.05
C GLN A 26 10.66 -14.49 -15.81
N ALA A 27 10.67 -14.69 -17.13
CA ALA A 27 9.49 -14.51 -17.97
C ALA A 27 8.42 -15.57 -17.69
N GLU A 28 8.82 -16.83 -17.49
CA GLU A 28 7.93 -17.91 -17.06
C GLU A 28 7.33 -17.65 -15.67
N GLU A 29 8.16 -17.24 -14.71
CA GLU A 29 7.71 -16.87 -13.37
C GLU A 29 6.72 -15.70 -13.41
N PHE A 30 7.03 -14.66 -14.20
CA PHE A 30 6.15 -13.51 -14.40
C PHE A 30 4.79 -13.92 -14.98
N LEU A 31 4.77 -14.76 -16.02
CA LEU A 31 3.53 -15.25 -16.62
C LEU A 31 2.73 -16.10 -15.65
N LYS A 32 3.39 -17.02 -14.94
CA LYS A 32 2.76 -17.89 -13.94
C LYS A 32 2.11 -17.06 -12.83
N GLU A 33 2.81 -16.05 -12.32
CA GLU A 33 2.28 -15.13 -11.32
C GLU A 33 1.09 -14.34 -11.86
N LEU A 34 1.22 -13.77 -13.06
CA LEU A 34 0.16 -13.00 -13.73
C LEU A 34 -1.11 -13.84 -13.85
N PHE A 35 -1.02 -15.03 -14.46
CA PHE A 35 -2.19 -15.91 -14.64
C PHE A 35 -2.78 -16.38 -13.32
N THR A 36 -1.95 -16.69 -12.33
CA THR A 36 -2.41 -17.12 -11.00
C THR A 36 -3.22 -16.01 -10.32
N LYS A 37 -2.73 -14.77 -10.35
CA LYS A 37 -3.39 -13.62 -9.72
C LYS A 37 -4.67 -13.20 -10.43
N THR A 38 -4.70 -13.28 -11.75
CA THR A 38 -5.86 -12.87 -12.55
C THR A 38 -6.88 -13.99 -12.73
N LYS A 39 -6.58 -15.20 -12.26
CA LYS A 39 -7.48 -16.36 -12.38
C LYS A 39 -8.83 -16.03 -11.72
N ASP A 40 -9.91 -16.33 -12.43
CA ASP A 40 -11.30 -16.14 -11.98
C ASP A 40 -11.69 -14.69 -11.62
N LYS A 41 -10.86 -13.70 -11.98
CA LYS A 41 -11.16 -12.27 -11.80
C LYS A 41 -11.92 -11.71 -13.01
N SER A 42 -12.79 -10.74 -12.79
CA SER A 42 -13.48 -10.05 -13.89
C SER A 42 -12.51 -9.28 -14.79
N GLY A 43 -12.89 -9.04 -16.05
CA GLY A 43 -12.05 -8.31 -17.01
C GLY A 43 -11.62 -6.93 -16.52
N ASP A 44 -12.49 -6.22 -15.79
CA ASP A 44 -12.18 -4.91 -15.21
C ASP A 44 -11.10 -4.99 -14.12
N ILE A 45 -11.15 -6.03 -13.26
CA ILE A 45 -10.13 -6.25 -12.23
C ILE A 45 -8.79 -6.58 -12.88
N VAL A 46 -8.79 -7.44 -13.91
CA VAL A 46 -7.57 -7.79 -14.66
C VAL A 46 -6.97 -6.56 -15.32
N LYS A 47 -7.79 -5.74 -15.98
CA LYS A 47 -7.34 -4.48 -16.59
C LYS A 47 -6.71 -3.55 -15.55
N LYS A 48 -7.35 -3.38 -14.39
CA LYS A 48 -6.83 -2.54 -13.30
C LYS A 48 -5.47 -3.04 -12.80
N TYR A 49 -5.31 -4.36 -12.64
CA TYR A 49 -4.04 -4.96 -12.25
C TYR A 49 -2.94 -4.75 -13.29
N LEU A 50 -3.24 -4.95 -14.57
CA LEU A 50 -2.29 -4.71 -15.65
C LEU A 50 -1.90 -3.23 -15.76
N ASP A 51 -2.85 -2.31 -15.57
CA ASP A 51 -2.57 -0.87 -15.53
C ASP A 51 -1.64 -0.51 -14.37
N GLU A 52 -1.79 -1.17 -13.21
CA GLU A 52 -0.89 -1.00 -12.06
C GLU A 52 0.54 -1.51 -12.36
N LEU A 53 0.68 -2.65 -13.06
CA LEU A 53 2.00 -3.15 -13.49
C LEU A 53 2.72 -2.15 -14.42
N LYS A 54 1.99 -1.48 -15.32
CA LYS A 54 2.56 -0.41 -16.17
C LYS A 54 3.16 0.71 -15.32
N VAL A 55 2.45 1.13 -14.27
CA VAL A 55 2.89 2.23 -13.39
C VAL A 55 4.11 1.83 -12.59
N ARG A 56 4.13 0.61 -12.04
CA ARG A 56 5.26 0.09 -11.25
C ARG A 56 6.56 0.11 -12.04
N LEU A 57 6.57 -0.37 -13.28
CA LEU A 57 7.78 -0.37 -14.10
C LEU A 57 8.25 1.02 -14.54
N ARG A 58 7.32 1.95 -14.71
CA ARG A 58 7.64 3.35 -15.04
C ARG A 58 8.22 4.14 -13.88
N LYS A 59 8.13 3.67 -12.64
CA LYS A 59 8.78 4.33 -11.50
C LYS A 59 10.30 4.20 -11.62
N ILE A 60 10.90 5.13 -12.35
CA ILE A 60 12.36 5.31 -12.46
C ILE A 60 12.95 5.80 -11.11
N LYS A 61 12.11 6.47 -10.30
CA LYS A 61 12.53 7.08 -9.03
C LYS A 61 12.70 6.00 -7.97
N LYS A 62 13.95 5.60 -7.72
CA LYS A 62 14.31 4.74 -6.59
C LYS A 62 14.44 5.61 -5.34
N TYR A 63 13.51 5.47 -4.41
CA TYR A 63 13.65 6.04 -3.09
C TYR A 63 14.56 5.16 -2.24
N ASN A 64 15.38 5.76 -1.38
CA ASN A 64 16.18 5.04 -0.39
C ASN A 64 15.55 5.15 1.00
N PHE A 65 14.24 4.88 1.05
CA PHE A 65 13.48 4.93 2.29
C PHE A 65 13.98 3.88 3.27
N LYS A 66 14.06 4.26 4.55
CA LYS A 66 14.22 3.29 5.63
C LYS A 66 12.89 2.58 5.82
N SER A 67 12.96 1.31 6.20
CA SER A 67 11.78 0.48 6.44
C SER A 67 11.79 -0.09 7.84
N GLN A 68 10.61 -0.19 8.43
CA GLN A 68 10.34 -0.81 9.72
C GLN A 68 9.60 -2.13 9.49
N SER A 69 10.14 -3.21 10.04
CA SER A 69 9.46 -4.51 10.04
C SER A 69 8.34 -4.53 11.06
N ILE A 70 7.32 -5.35 10.79
CA ILE A 70 6.27 -5.64 11.76
C ILE A 70 6.88 -6.20 13.05
N ARG A 71 6.32 -5.85 14.21
CA ARG A 71 6.82 -6.35 15.50
C ARG A 71 6.52 -7.85 15.62
N LYS A 72 7.45 -8.58 16.22
CA LYS A 72 7.42 -10.06 16.30
C LYS A 72 6.10 -10.63 16.84
N LYS A 73 5.46 -9.97 17.80
CA LYS A 73 4.20 -10.43 18.42
C LYS A 73 3.00 -10.49 17.46
N TYR A 74 3.09 -9.84 16.30
CA TYR A 74 2.06 -9.81 15.27
C TYR A 74 2.35 -10.77 14.10
N LEU A 75 3.49 -11.47 14.10
CA LEU A 75 3.79 -12.43 13.04
C LEU A 75 2.82 -13.61 13.07
N GLY A 76 2.29 -13.99 11.91
CA GLY A 76 1.32 -15.09 11.77
C GLY A 76 -0.13 -14.71 12.14
N GLU A 77 -0.43 -13.42 12.32
CA GLU A 77 -1.77 -12.94 12.65
C GLU A 77 -2.83 -13.21 11.58
N GLU A 78 -2.41 -13.46 10.35
CA GLU A 78 -3.23 -13.84 9.20
C GLU A 78 -3.61 -15.32 9.19
N SER A 79 -2.85 -16.16 9.90
CA SER A 79 -3.08 -17.61 9.92
C SER A 79 -4.35 -17.93 10.69
N THR A 80 -5.17 -18.84 10.17
CA THR A 80 -6.29 -19.43 10.92
C THR A 80 -5.85 -20.56 11.86
N ASP A 81 -4.64 -21.08 11.67
CA ASP A 81 -4.19 -22.34 12.28
C ASP A 81 -3.33 -22.12 13.54
N ILE A 82 -2.81 -20.90 13.73
CA ILE A 82 -1.99 -20.53 14.90
C ILE A 82 -2.87 -19.98 16.01
N VAL A 83 -3.16 -20.80 17.03
CA VAL A 83 -4.08 -20.44 18.14
C VAL A 83 -3.48 -19.48 19.18
N GLU A 84 -2.15 -19.39 19.28
CA GLU A 84 -1.44 -18.57 20.28
C GLU A 84 -1.18 -17.13 19.82
N ARG A 85 -1.73 -16.72 18.67
CA ARG A 85 -1.56 -15.37 18.12
C ARG A 85 -2.40 -14.32 18.85
N TRP A 86 -2.00 -13.05 18.75
CA TRP A 86 -2.64 -11.93 19.46
C TRP A 86 -4.12 -11.69 19.09
N SER A 87 -4.52 -12.05 17.86
CA SER A 87 -5.84 -11.77 17.30
C SER A 87 -6.85 -12.91 17.45
N TRP A 88 -6.46 -14.06 18.02
CA TRP A 88 -7.34 -15.23 18.17
C TRP A 88 -8.69 -14.86 18.84
N PRO A 89 -9.84 -15.38 18.37
CA PRO A 89 -10.03 -16.35 17.27
C PRO A 89 -10.04 -15.75 15.86
N TYR A 90 -9.83 -14.44 15.74
CA TYR A 90 -9.89 -13.72 14.47
C TYR A 90 -8.55 -13.79 13.73
N SER A 91 -8.59 -13.75 12.40
CA SER A 91 -7.39 -13.60 11.57
C SER A 91 -7.41 -12.23 10.91
N VAL A 92 -6.23 -11.60 10.85
CA VAL A 92 -6.06 -10.33 10.16
C VAL A 92 -6.04 -10.59 8.66
N LYS A 93 -6.90 -9.89 7.91
CA LYS A 93 -6.94 -9.98 6.46
C LYS A 93 -5.68 -9.35 5.87
N TYR A 94 -4.86 -10.15 5.22
CA TYR A 94 -3.78 -9.66 4.37
C TYR A 94 -4.27 -9.48 2.95
N LEU A 95 -3.95 -8.32 2.37
CA LEU A 95 -4.31 -7.98 1.00
C LEU A 95 -3.29 -8.54 0.02
N ASP A 96 -3.80 -9.23 -1.01
CA ASP A 96 -3.00 -9.52 -2.19
C ASP A 96 -2.74 -8.24 -3.02
N ASP A 97 -1.93 -8.35 -4.07
CA ASP A 97 -1.56 -7.19 -4.87
C ASP A 97 -2.72 -6.56 -5.65
N ILE A 98 -3.78 -7.32 -5.96
CA ILE A 98 -4.99 -6.83 -6.64
C ILE A 98 -5.92 -6.14 -5.64
N GLU A 99 -6.18 -6.79 -4.51
CA GLU A 99 -7.02 -6.24 -3.44
C GLU A 99 -6.43 -4.93 -2.90
N ARG A 100 -5.10 -4.85 -2.77
CA ARG A 100 -4.39 -3.65 -2.30
C ARG A 100 -4.61 -2.43 -3.19
N ILE A 101 -4.89 -2.63 -4.49
CA ILE A 101 -5.11 -1.50 -5.41
C ILE A 101 -6.22 -0.60 -4.90
N GLU A 102 -7.33 -1.16 -4.37
CA GLU A 102 -8.47 -0.39 -3.85
C GLU A 102 -8.07 0.66 -2.81
N TYR A 103 -7.10 0.35 -1.96
CA TYR A 103 -6.65 1.19 -0.86
C TYR A 103 -5.55 2.17 -1.25
N LYS A 104 -5.01 2.07 -2.47
CA LYS A 104 -3.97 2.96 -2.96
C LYS A 104 -4.51 4.39 -3.10
N VAL A 105 -3.79 5.34 -2.53
CA VAL A 105 -4.11 6.76 -2.60
C VAL A 105 -3.54 7.35 -3.89
N LEU A 106 -4.36 8.11 -4.61
CA LEU A 106 -3.94 8.93 -5.74
C LEU A 106 -3.79 10.37 -5.25
N ILE A 107 -2.68 11.03 -5.57
CA ILE A 107 -2.48 12.45 -5.23
C ILE A 107 -2.45 13.27 -6.51
N LYS A 108 -3.32 14.26 -6.61
CA LYS A 108 -3.42 15.19 -7.75
C LYS A 108 -3.65 16.59 -7.20
N GLU A 109 -2.85 17.55 -7.66
CA GLU A 109 -3.00 18.97 -7.30
C GLU A 109 -3.08 19.19 -5.77
N GLY A 110 -2.23 18.47 -5.02
CA GLY A 110 -2.17 18.55 -3.55
C GLY A 110 -3.33 17.88 -2.81
N LYS A 111 -4.24 17.18 -3.50
CA LYS A 111 -5.40 16.50 -2.91
C LYS A 111 -5.35 14.99 -3.07
N LEU A 112 -5.87 14.29 -2.07
CA LEU A 112 -5.94 12.84 -1.98
C LEU A 112 -7.26 12.34 -2.55
N TYR A 113 -7.17 11.35 -3.44
CA TYR A 113 -8.26 10.69 -4.09
C TYR A 113 -8.17 9.18 -3.91
N ASN A 114 -9.32 8.52 -3.80
CA ASN A 114 -9.40 7.06 -3.85
C ASN A 114 -9.30 6.56 -5.30
N GLN A 115 -9.31 5.25 -5.50
CA GLN A 115 -9.26 4.63 -6.83
C GLN A 115 -10.49 4.91 -7.72
N LYS A 116 -11.60 5.38 -7.13
CA LYS A 116 -12.81 5.80 -7.85
C LYS A 116 -12.73 7.26 -8.31
N GLY A 117 -11.61 7.96 -8.02
CA GLY A 117 -11.43 9.36 -8.35
C GLY A 117 -12.19 10.33 -7.44
N GLN A 118 -12.67 9.85 -6.29
CA GLN A 118 -13.37 10.67 -5.31
C GLN A 118 -12.38 11.19 -4.27
N LEU A 119 -12.60 12.42 -3.78
CA LEU A 119 -11.81 12.98 -2.69
C LEU A 119 -11.94 12.08 -1.45
N ILE A 120 -10.81 11.82 -0.81
CA ILE A 120 -10.79 11.08 0.46
C ILE A 120 -11.29 12.00 1.56
N ASP A 121 -12.18 11.49 2.39
CA ASP A 121 -12.64 12.16 3.61
C ASP A 121 -12.68 11.14 4.74
N THR A 122 -12.09 11.48 5.89
CA THR A 122 -11.98 10.60 7.06
C THR A 122 -12.93 11.02 8.19
N LEU A 123 -13.86 11.96 7.97
CA LEU A 123 -14.78 12.44 9.00
C LEU A 123 -15.66 11.32 9.59
N GLU A 124 -15.99 10.31 8.78
CA GLU A 124 -16.75 9.13 9.22
C GLU A 124 -15.84 7.94 9.59
N ALA A 125 -14.51 8.12 9.58
CA ALA A 125 -13.57 7.07 9.97
C ALA A 125 -13.40 7.02 11.49
N GLY A 126 -13.35 5.81 12.04
CA GLY A 126 -13.01 5.57 13.46
C GLY A 126 -11.75 4.72 13.59
N THR A 127 -11.02 4.85 14.71
CA THR A 127 -9.94 3.93 15.09
C THR A 127 -10.25 3.22 16.41
N LEU A 128 -9.39 2.29 16.84
CA LEU A 128 -9.52 1.31 17.94
C LEU A 128 -10.21 1.78 19.24
N SER A 129 -10.31 3.09 19.51
CA SER A 129 -10.91 3.58 20.74
C SER A 129 -11.96 4.69 20.58
N PHE A 130 -12.08 5.40 19.45
CA PHE A 130 -13.02 6.53 19.30
C PHE A 130 -13.32 6.84 17.83
N ASN A 131 -14.43 7.55 17.56
CA ASN A 131 -14.66 8.26 16.29
C ASN A 131 -13.64 9.41 16.17
N SER A 132 -12.39 9.04 15.91
CA SER A 132 -11.22 9.93 15.88
C SER A 132 -11.15 10.76 14.60
N GLN A 133 -12.03 10.48 13.62
CA GLN A 133 -12.00 11.08 12.29
C GLN A 133 -10.66 10.83 11.58
N LYS A 134 -9.98 9.73 11.92
CA LYS A 134 -8.67 9.35 11.40
C LYS A 134 -8.76 7.97 10.76
N ALA A 135 -8.06 7.81 9.65
CA ALA A 135 -7.88 6.55 8.95
C ALA A 135 -6.49 5.98 9.24
N ILE A 136 -6.32 4.66 9.20
CA ILE A 136 -4.98 4.06 9.20
C ILE A 136 -4.34 4.20 7.83
N PHE A 137 -3.02 4.43 7.80
CA PHE A 137 -2.27 4.46 6.55
C PHE A 137 -0.90 3.79 6.68
N VAL A 138 -0.38 3.33 5.55
CA VAL A 138 1.02 2.93 5.41
C VAL A 138 1.62 3.44 4.10
N MET A 139 2.94 3.52 4.04
CA MET A 139 3.70 3.80 2.83
C MET A 139 4.66 2.65 2.52
N ASP A 140 4.72 2.20 1.27
CA ASP A 140 5.69 1.18 0.83
C ASP A 140 7.03 1.78 0.36
N ARG A 141 7.96 0.92 -0.06
CA ARG A 141 9.31 1.31 -0.52
C ARG A 141 9.31 2.15 -1.79
N ASP A 142 8.25 2.08 -2.57
CA ASP A 142 8.08 2.84 -3.81
C ASP A 142 7.41 4.20 -3.54
N GLY A 143 7.21 4.57 -2.27
CA GLY A 143 6.47 5.76 -1.86
C GLY A 143 4.98 5.67 -2.14
N THR A 144 4.45 4.46 -2.39
CA THR A 144 3.01 4.26 -2.59
C THR A 144 2.31 4.32 -1.24
N ILE A 145 1.27 5.13 -1.16
CA ILE A 145 0.49 5.36 0.05
C ILE A 145 -0.78 4.51 -0.03
N TYR A 146 -1.09 3.80 1.05
CA TYR A 146 -2.32 3.04 1.21
C TYR A 146 -3.06 3.54 2.45
N LEU A 147 -4.37 3.71 2.33
CA LEU A 147 -5.23 4.28 3.37
C LEU A 147 -6.57 3.55 3.38
N SER A 148 -7.10 3.27 4.58
CA SER A 148 -8.44 2.73 4.75
C SER A 148 -9.23 3.56 5.75
N ASN A 149 -10.37 4.08 5.30
CA ASN A 149 -11.41 4.65 6.17
C ASN A 149 -12.18 3.56 6.92
N PHE A 150 -12.13 2.32 6.43
CA PHE A 150 -12.76 1.18 7.06
C PHE A 150 -11.85 0.68 8.18
N TYR A 151 -12.40 0.72 9.38
CA TYR A 151 -11.83 0.08 10.54
C TYR A 151 -12.74 -1.07 10.96
N GLU A 152 -12.31 -2.30 10.67
CA GLU A 152 -12.91 -3.50 11.24
C GLU A 152 -12.01 -4.00 12.38
N PRO A 153 -12.41 -3.78 13.65
CA PRO A 153 -11.64 -4.25 14.79
C PRO A 153 -11.30 -5.73 14.63
N LYS A 154 -10.01 -6.06 14.78
CA LYS A 154 -9.44 -7.43 14.74
C LYS A 154 -9.31 -8.06 13.36
N TYR A 155 -9.82 -7.45 12.30
CA TYR A 155 -9.76 -7.99 10.93
C TYR A 155 -8.90 -7.17 9.98
N PHE A 156 -8.84 -5.84 10.16
CA PHE A 156 -8.08 -4.98 9.25
C PHE A 156 -7.20 -3.99 10.03
N HIS A 157 -5.89 -4.05 9.78
CA HIS A 157 -4.87 -3.28 10.49
C HIS A 157 -3.80 -2.76 9.51
N HIS A 158 -2.82 -1.99 10.00
CA HIS A 158 -1.71 -1.48 9.16
C HIS A 158 -0.99 -2.59 8.39
N SER A 159 -0.86 -3.76 9.01
CA SER A 159 -0.24 -4.96 8.44
C SER A 159 -1.02 -5.54 7.27
N SER A 160 -2.36 -5.33 7.22
CA SER A 160 -3.23 -5.79 6.14
C SER A 160 -2.78 -5.27 4.78
N PHE A 161 -2.38 -3.99 4.70
CA PHE A 161 -2.01 -3.35 3.45
C PHE A 161 -0.87 -4.09 2.75
N LEU A 162 0.24 -4.36 3.44
CA LEU A 162 1.44 -4.95 2.83
C LEU A 162 1.63 -6.43 3.19
N ALA A 163 0.60 -7.10 3.68
CA ALA A 163 0.64 -8.49 4.11
C ALA A 163 1.80 -8.77 5.09
N GLY A 164 1.91 -7.93 6.13
CA GLY A 164 2.95 -8.02 7.16
C GLY A 164 4.37 -7.64 6.72
N LYS A 165 4.59 -7.29 5.44
CA LYS A 165 5.90 -6.84 4.94
C LYS A 165 6.30 -5.50 5.56
N PRO A 166 7.61 -5.14 5.53
CA PRO A 166 8.09 -3.88 6.08
C PRO A 166 7.44 -2.65 5.44
N VAL A 167 7.16 -1.63 6.26
CA VAL A 167 6.61 -0.34 5.85
C VAL A 167 7.68 0.74 5.90
N CYS A 168 7.53 1.77 5.08
CA CYS A 168 8.36 2.96 5.07
C CYS A 168 7.72 4.11 5.88
N ALA A 169 6.42 4.08 6.11
CA ALA A 169 5.75 4.88 7.13
C ALA A 169 4.48 4.14 7.55
N ALA A 170 4.00 4.37 8.77
CA ALA A 170 2.70 3.89 9.23
C ALA A 170 2.14 4.84 10.29
N GLY A 171 0.84 4.96 10.37
CA GLY A 171 0.23 5.82 11.37
C GLY A 171 -1.25 6.01 11.14
N GLU A 172 -1.79 7.07 11.70
CA GLU A 172 -3.12 7.56 11.39
C GLU A 172 -3.05 8.90 10.67
N ILE A 173 -4.05 9.16 9.84
CA ILE A 173 -4.14 10.35 9.01
C ILE A 173 -5.58 10.88 9.00
N LYS A 174 -5.72 12.20 9.17
CA LYS A 174 -6.99 12.92 9.01
C LYS A 174 -6.99 13.63 7.67
N VAL A 175 -8.02 13.39 6.87
CA VAL A 175 -8.21 14.00 5.54
C VAL A 175 -9.63 14.57 5.48
N ILE A 176 -9.78 15.81 5.04
CA ILE A 176 -11.09 16.44 4.82
C ILE A 176 -11.11 16.99 3.40
N ALA A 177 -12.09 16.58 2.59
CA ALA A 177 -12.19 16.96 1.18
C ALA A 177 -10.85 16.79 0.40
N GLY A 178 -10.15 15.68 0.65
CA GLY A 178 -8.87 15.33 0.05
C GLY A 178 -7.65 16.07 0.61
N GLU A 179 -7.82 16.99 1.55
CA GLU A 179 -6.71 17.72 2.16
C GLU A 179 -6.28 17.07 3.46
N ILE A 180 -4.98 16.79 3.58
CA ILE A 180 -4.40 16.27 4.83
C ILE A 180 -4.48 17.36 5.90
N LYS A 181 -5.14 17.05 7.01
CA LYS A 181 -5.26 17.94 8.18
C LYS A 181 -4.35 17.51 9.32
N GLU A 182 -4.06 16.22 9.41
CA GLU A 182 -3.24 15.67 10.48
C GLU A 182 -2.59 14.36 10.06
N VAL A 183 -1.38 14.12 10.55
CA VAL A 183 -0.67 12.85 10.45
C VAL A 183 0.00 12.60 11.80
N ASN A 184 -0.13 11.38 12.33
CA ASN A 184 0.62 10.94 13.51
C ASN A 184 1.38 9.65 13.21
N ILE A 185 2.09 9.12 14.21
CA ILE A 185 2.88 7.89 14.10
C ILE A 185 2.18 6.65 14.67
N SER A 186 0.88 6.75 14.96
CA SER A 186 0.14 5.75 15.72
C SER A 186 -0.06 4.44 14.93
N SER A 187 0.82 3.47 15.17
CA SER A 187 0.67 2.10 14.67
C SER A 187 1.24 1.10 15.66
N GLY A 188 0.37 0.28 16.27
CA GLY A 188 0.81 -0.77 17.19
C GLY A 188 1.65 -1.86 16.51
N HIS A 189 1.31 -2.21 15.26
CA HIS A 189 1.93 -3.31 14.50
C HIS A 189 3.37 -3.01 14.11
N TYR A 190 3.65 -1.77 13.73
CA TYR A 190 4.97 -1.36 13.23
C TYR A 190 5.74 -0.48 14.21
N GLU A 191 5.05 0.26 15.09
CA GLU A 191 5.64 1.21 16.04
C GLU A 191 6.73 2.07 15.39
N PRO A 192 6.40 2.80 14.32
CA PRO A 192 7.38 3.57 13.57
C PRO A 192 7.92 4.72 14.41
N THR A 193 9.22 4.96 14.32
CA THR A 193 9.82 6.15 14.95
C THR A 193 9.38 7.42 14.23
N TYR A 194 9.37 8.56 14.94
CA TYR A 194 9.18 9.88 14.33
C TYR A 194 10.07 10.08 13.10
N LYS A 195 11.36 9.75 13.20
CA LYS A 195 12.33 9.83 12.10
C LYS A 195 11.95 8.97 10.89
N LEU A 196 11.38 7.78 11.12
CA LEU A 196 10.88 6.94 10.03
C LEU A 196 9.65 7.55 9.36
N ASN A 197 8.74 8.19 10.10
CA ASN A 197 7.59 8.83 9.47
C ASN A 197 7.91 10.18 8.82
N MET A 198 9.02 10.83 9.17
CA MET A 198 9.44 12.07 8.50
C MET A 198 9.67 11.91 7.00
N GLN A 199 10.11 10.74 6.51
CA GLN A 199 10.23 10.52 5.06
C GLN A 199 8.87 10.52 4.33
N PHE A 200 7.75 10.24 5.02
CA PHE A 200 6.42 10.43 4.44
C PHE A 200 6.10 11.92 4.28
N ILE A 201 6.41 12.74 5.28
CA ILE A 201 6.24 14.20 5.20
C ILE A 201 7.13 14.78 4.08
N GLU A 202 8.39 14.36 4.02
CA GLU A 202 9.31 14.81 2.97
C GLU A 202 8.85 14.39 1.57
N LEU A 203 8.29 13.19 1.41
CA LEU A 203 7.70 12.74 0.15
C LEU A 203 6.51 13.66 -0.24
N LEU A 204 5.61 13.94 0.70
CA LEU A 204 4.45 14.81 0.48
C LEU A 204 4.86 16.22 0.02
N GLU A 205 5.86 16.81 0.67
CA GLU A 205 6.35 18.14 0.33
C GLU A 205 7.07 18.14 -1.01
N LYS A 206 8.04 17.23 -1.21
CA LYS A 206 8.92 17.22 -2.40
C LYS A 206 8.19 16.83 -3.68
N GLU A 207 7.27 15.87 -3.63
CA GLU A 207 6.61 15.33 -4.82
C GLU A 207 5.24 15.97 -5.09
N TYR A 208 4.55 16.42 -4.04
CA TYR A 208 3.15 16.83 -4.16
C TYR A 208 2.90 18.26 -3.66
N ASN A 209 3.93 18.98 -3.19
CA ASN A 209 3.83 20.33 -2.63
C ASN A 209 2.81 20.42 -1.47
N ILE A 210 2.65 19.32 -0.71
CA ILE A 210 1.78 19.26 0.46
C ILE A 210 2.65 19.48 1.70
N LYS A 211 2.41 20.58 2.42
CA LYS A 211 3.12 20.91 3.66
C LYS A 211 2.23 20.59 4.86
N ILE A 212 2.68 19.67 5.71
CA ILE A 212 2.00 19.29 6.94
C ILE A 212 3.06 18.94 7.99
N ASN A 213 2.75 19.20 9.26
CA ASN A 213 3.62 18.80 10.36
C ASN A 213 3.21 17.41 10.84
N LEU A 214 4.20 16.56 11.11
CA LEU A 214 3.97 15.30 11.81
C LEU A 214 3.67 15.60 13.27
N LYS A 215 2.53 15.11 13.77
CA LYS A 215 2.21 15.20 15.18
C LYS A 215 2.81 14.01 15.93
N ASP A 216 3.46 14.32 17.05
CA ASP A 216 3.91 13.35 18.02
C ASP A 216 2.78 13.17 19.05
N GLU A 217 1.73 12.45 18.68
CA GLU A 217 0.63 12.12 19.61
C GLU A 217 0.94 10.75 20.25
N TYR A 218 1.22 10.77 21.55
CA TYR A 218 1.30 9.62 22.45
C TYR A 218 -0.05 9.37 23.12
#